data_AF-X1PT82-F1
#
_entry.id   AF-X1PT82-F1
#
_cell.length_a   1.000
_cell.length_b   1.000
_cell.length_c   1.000
_cell.angle_alpha   90.00
_cell.angle_beta   90.00
_cell.angle_gamma   90.00
#
_symmetry.space_group_name_H-M   'P 1'
#
loop_
_entity.id
_entity.type
_entity.pdbx_description
1 polymer ?
#
loop_
_entity_poly.entity_id
_entity_poly.type
_entity_poly.pdbx_seq_one_letter_code
_entity_poly.pdbx_strand_id
1 'polypeptide(L)'
;IGRGRSKREVNFTAKVYALEPLGTEVILTLEAGDKRFRMRAPAGFRAGIGDEVKVSFDERKMYIFDKKKGKKIGNILGGIARNV
;
A
#
# COMPACT_ATOMS: atom_id res chain seq x y z
N ILE A 1 -5.62 5.83 -30.47
CA ILE A 1 -4.60 5.43 -29.47
C ILE A 1 -5.01 6.04 -28.14
N GLY A 2 -5.55 5.23 -27.23
CA GLY A 2 -6.23 5.73 -26.02
C GLY A 2 -5.27 6.45 -25.08
N ARG A 3 -5.59 7.70 -24.72
CA ARG A 3 -4.94 8.43 -23.63
C ARG A 3 -5.14 7.62 -22.34
N GLY A 4 -4.10 6.91 -21.90
CA GLY A 4 -4.11 6.19 -20.63
C GLY A 4 -4.39 7.17 -19.50
N ARG A 5 -5.46 6.93 -18.74
CA ARG A 5 -5.82 7.72 -17.55
C ARG A 5 -4.57 7.85 -16.67
N SER A 6 -4.19 9.09 -16.32
CA SER A 6 -3.01 9.40 -15.51
C SER A 6 -2.93 8.49 -14.27
N LYS A 7 -1.81 7.78 -14.11
CA LYS A 7 -1.53 6.90 -12.98
C LYS A 7 -1.57 7.75 -11.68
N ARG A 8 -2.51 7.48 -10.79
CA ARG A 8 -2.62 8.15 -9.48
C ARG A 8 -1.96 7.27 -8.42
N GLU A 9 -0.68 7.52 -8.22
CA GLU A 9 0.15 6.77 -7.29
C GLU A 9 0.64 7.67 -6.16
N VAL A 10 0.48 7.18 -4.93
CA VAL A 10 1.20 7.71 -3.77
C VAL A 10 2.44 6.88 -3.60
N ASN A 11 3.61 7.54 -3.53
CA ASN A 11 4.90 6.88 -3.38
C ASN A 11 5.51 7.22 -2.02
N PHE A 12 6.18 6.25 -1.41
CA PHE A 12 6.94 6.44 -0.17
C PHE A 12 8.12 5.45 -0.12
N THR A 13 9.07 5.69 0.78
CA THR A 13 10.15 4.75 1.08
C THR A 13 9.86 4.02 2.38
N ALA A 14 10.31 2.77 2.46
CA ALA A 14 10.18 1.95 3.65
C ALA A 14 11.36 0.98 3.74
N LYS A 15 11.70 0.53 4.95
CA LYS A 15 12.68 -0.53 5.18
C LYS A 15 12.01 -1.89 5.20
N VAL A 16 12.66 -2.90 4.64
CA VAL A 16 12.21 -4.29 4.77
C VAL A 16 12.43 -4.76 6.20
N TYR A 17 11.35 -5.09 6.90
CA TYR A 17 11.40 -5.66 8.24
C TYR A 17 11.43 -7.20 8.19
N ALA A 18 10.63 -7.80 7.31
CA ALA A 18 10.59 -9.24 7.09
C ALA A 18 10.19 -9.56 5.65
N LEU A 19 10.59 -10.73 5.17
CA LEU A 19 10.31 -11.22 3.83
C LEU A 19 10.01 -12.73 3.88
N GLU A 20 8.87 -13.14 3.34
CA GLU A 20 8.41 -14.53 3.32
C GLU A 20 8.13 -14.97 1.87
N PRO A 21 9.02 -15.76 1.24
CA PRO A 21 8.78 -16.33 -0.09
C PRO A 21 7.73 -17.45 -0.03
N LEU A 22 6.67 -17.34 -0.84
CA LEU A 22 5.57 -18.32 -0.90
C LEU A 22 5.52 -19.08 -2.24
N GLY A 23 6.61 -19.05 -3.01
CA GLY A 23 6.69 -19.66 -4.34
C GLY A 23 6.19 -18.73 -5.45
N THR A 24 4.91 -18.38 -5.45
CA THR A 24 4.31 -17.52 -6.50
C THR A 24 4.37 -16.02 -6.20
N GLU A 25 4.54 -15.68 -4.93
CA GLU A 25 4.65 -14.32 -4.42
C GLU A 25 5.60 -14.26 -3.23
N VAL A 26 5.94 -13.05 -2.85
CA VAL A 26 6.71 -12.74 -1.66
C VAL A 26 5.85 -11.83 -0.78
N ILE A 27 5.64 -12.22 0.48
CA ILE A 27 5.03 -11.33 1.47
C ILE A 27 6.13 -10.49 2.09
N LEU A 28 5.97 -9.18 2.06
CA LEU A 28 6.88 -8.23 2.68
C LEU A 28 6.19 -7.60 3.87
N THR A 29 6.91 -7.54 5.00
CA THR A 29 6.60 -6.61 6.07
C THR A 29 7.57 -5.44 5.94
N LEU A 30 7.03 -4.23 5.80
CA LEU A 30 7.78 -2.99 5.60
C LEU A 30 7.57 -2.04 6.77
N GLU A 31 8.58 -1.25 7.10
CA GLU A 31 8.55 -0.23 8.16
C GLU A 31 8.81 1.15 7.57
N ALA A 32 7.91 2.10 7.84
CA ALA A 32 8.08 3.51 7.49
C ALA A 32 7.70 4.37 8.71
N GLY A 33 8.71 4.97 9.34
CA GLY A 33 8.54 5.64 10.63
C GLY A 33 8.03 4.67 11.71
N ASP A 34 6.94 5.02 12.38
CA ASP A 34 6.30 4.21 13.42
C ASP A 34 5.25 3.22 12.87
N LYS A 35 5.12 3.10 11.54
CA LYS A 35 4.10 2.29 10.87
C LYS A 35 4.68 1.05 10.24
N ARG A 36 3.91 -0.04 10.28
CA ARG A 36 4.17 -1.27 9.53
C ARG A 36 3.13 -1.49 8.43
N PHE A 37 3.61 -1.93 7.27
CA PHE A 37 2.80 -2.27 6.11
C PHE A 37 3.06 -3.72 5.71
N ARG A 38 2.02 -4.43 5.26
CA ARG A 38 2.17 -5.75 4.64
C ARG A 38 1.87 -5.66 3.16
N MET A 39 2.78 -6.14 2.32
CA MET A 39 2.69 -6.05 0.86
C MET A 39 2.92 -7.43 0.22
N ARG A 40 2.33 -7.64 -0.95
CA ARG A 40 2.60 -8.80 -1.81
C ARG A 40 3.41 -8.33 -3.01
N ALA A 41 4.53 -8.97 -3.27
CA ALA A 41 5.40 -8.72 -4.40
C ALA A 41 5.52 -9.97 -5.28
N PRO A 42 5.88 -9.84 -6.57
CA PRO A 42 6.10 -11.01 -7.44
C PRO A 42 7.18 -11.95 -6.87
N ALA A 43 7.11 -13.24 -7.19
CA ALA A 43 8.07 -14.27 -6.75
C ALA A 43 9.56 -13.91 -6.95
N GLY A 44 9.86 -13.11 -7.99
CA GLY A 44 11.22 -12.68 -8.32
C GLY A 44 11.71 -11.45 -7.55
N PHE A 45 10.90 -10.87 -6.65
CA PHE A 45 11.32 -9.70 -5.87
C PHE A 45 12.47 -10.07 -4.92
N ARG A 46 13.53 -9.27 -4.94
CA ARG A 46 14.74 -9.46 -4.12
C ARG A 46 15.01 -8.20 -3.32
N ALA A 47 15.10 -8.34 -2.00
CA ALA A 47 15.58 -7.35 -1.04
C ALA A 47 16.04 -8.09 0.22
N GLY A 48 17.00 -7.52 0.95
CA GLY A 48 17.40 -7.96 2.28
C GLY A 48 16.59 -7.27 3.38
N ILE A 49 16.56 -7.87 4.57
CA ILE A 49 16.05 -7.19 5.77
C ILE A 49 16.95 -5.96 6.03
N GLY A 50 16.32 -4.82 6.28
CA GLY A 50 16.97 -3.52 6.46
C GLY A 50 17.09 -2.68 5.18
N ASP A 51 16.93 -3.28 3.99
CA ASP A 51 17.01 -2.57 2.72
C ASP A 51 15.89 -1.55 2.60
N GLU A 52 16.20 -0.38 2.03
CA GLU A 52 15.21 0.62 1.67
C GLU A 52 14.60 0.28 0.30
N VAL A 53 13.26 0.28 0.24
CA VAL A 53 12.50 0.03 -0.97
C VAL A 53 11.55 1.20 -1.26
N LYS A 54 11.33 1.47 -2.55
CA LYS A 54 10.28 2.39 -3.00
C LYS A 54 8.97 1.63 -3.13
N VAL A 55 7.92 2.16 -2.52
CA VAL A 55 6.58 1.56 -2.51
C VAL A 55 5.59 2.53 -3.15
N SER A 56 4.67 2.00 -3.97
CA SER A 56 3.56 2.77 -4.54
C SER A 56 2.21 2.17 -4.15
N PHE A 57 1.25 3.04 -3.82
CA PHE A 57 -0.16 2.69 -3.68
C PHE A 57 -0.97 3.26 -4.84
N ASP A 58 -1.88 2.46 -5.38
CA ASP A 58 -2.93 2.95 -6.27
C ASP A 58 -4.03 3.61 -5.42
N GLU A 59 -4.12 4.94 -5.48
CA GLU A 59 -5.09 5.73 -4.69
C GLU A 59 -6.54 5.25 -4.87
N ARG A 60 -6.87 4.70 -6.05
CA ARG A 60 -8.22 4.21 -6.36
C ARG A 60 -8.62 3.01 -5.52
N LYS A 61 -7.64 2.28 -4.97
CA LYS A 61 -7.84 1.07 -4.17
C LYS A 61 -7.80 1.35 -2.66
N MET A 62 -7.57 2.60 -2.26
CA MET A 62 -7.47 2.98 -0.85
C MET A 62 -8.85 3.25 -0.24
N TYR A 63 -9.07 2.77 0.98
CA TYR A 63 -10.28 2.98 1.75
C TYR A 63 -9.97 3.73 3.04
N ILE A 64 -10.88 4.60 3.46
CA ILE A 64 -10.82 5.32 4.73
C ILE A 64 -11.91 4.77 5.65
N PHE A 65 -11.56 4.56 6.91
CA PHE A 65 -12.43 4.01 7.94
C PHE A 65 -12.58 4.99 9.09
N ASP A 66 -13.78 5.05 9.67
CA ASP A 66 -14.03 5.75 10.93
C ASP A 66 -13.34 5.01 12.08
N LYS A 67 -12.45 5.70 12.81
CA LYS A 67 -11.66 5.12 13.90
C LYS A 67 -12.52 4.58 15.06
N LYS A 68 -13.68 5.18 15.35
CA LYS A 68 -14.54 4.80 16.48
C LYS A 68 -15.49 3.67 16.10
N LYS A 69 -16.04 3.72 14.87
CA LYS A 69 -17.12 2.82 14.43
C LYS A 69 -16.64 1.65 13.58
N GLY A 70 -15.40 1.68 13.08
CA GLY A 70 -14.87 0.67 12.15
C GLY A 70 -15.56 0.65 10.78
N LYS A 71 -16.49 1.58 10.53
CA LYS A 71 -17.26 1.65 9.28
C LYS A 71 -16.41 2.33 8.20
N LYS A 72 -16.43 1.76 6.99
CA LYS A 72 -15.88 2.44 5.80
C LYS A 72 -16.65 3.75 5.58
N ILE A 73 -15.92 4.85 5.48
CA ILE A 73 -16.48 6.19 5.26
C ILE A 73 -16.18 6.75 3.88
N GLY A 74 -15.30 6.12 3.11
CA GLY A 74 -15.04 6.52 1.72
C GLY A 74 -13.84 5.83 1.10
N ASN A 75 -13.46 6.36 -0.07
CA ASN A 75 -12.15 6.17 -0.69
C ASN A 75 -11.46 7.54 -0.81
N ILE A 76 -10.15 7.56 -1.06
CA ILE A 76 -9.37 8.81 -1.13
C ILE A 76 -9.83 9.74 -2.26
N LEU A 77 -10.45 9.18 -3.32
CA LEU A 77 -10.86 9.94 -4.51
C LEU A 77 -12.27 10.52 -4.44
N GLY A 78 -13.14 10.00 -3.57
CA GLY A 78 -14.57 10.33 -3.52
C GLY A 78 -14.98 11.28 -2.40
N GLY A 79 -14.03 11.71 -1.56
CA GLY A 79 -14.34 12.51 -0.38
C GLY A 79 -15.00 11.69 0.74
N ILE A 80 -14.81 12.16 1.97
CA ILE A 80 -15.45 11.56 3.16
C ILE A 80 -16.96 11.69 2.97
N ALA A 81 -17.69 10.56 2.98
CA ALA A 81 -19.14 10.60 3.05
C ALA A 81 -19.53 11.34 4.34
N ARG A 82 -19.93 12.61 4.20
CA ARG A 82 -20.52 13.37 5.30
C ARG A 82 -21.85 12.70 5.60
N ASN A 83 -21.87 11.84 6.62
CA ASN A 83 -23.13 11.47 7.25
C ASN A 83 -23.62 12.72 7.98
N VAL A 84 -24.62 13.39 7.39
CA VAL A 84 -25.61 14.19 8.10
C VAL A 84 -26.41 13.27 9.03
#